data_AF-C2EVS1-F1
#
_entry.id   AF-C2EVS1-F1
#
_cell.length_a   1.000
_cell.length_b   1.000
_cell.length_c   1.000
_cell.angle_alpha   90.00
_cell.angle_beta   90.00
_cell.angle_gamma   90.00
#
_symmetry.space_group_name_H-M   'P 1'
#
loop_
_entity.id
_entity.type
_entity.pdbx_description
1 polymer ?
#
loop_
_entity_poly.entity_id
_entity_poly.type
_entity_poly.pdbx_seq_one_letter_code
_entity_poly.pdbx_strand_id
1 'polypeptide(L)'
;MGIGSIIMEHGKNGINDPMLKIKVSGHIDYRYYYMLKRRITGDYADVFVTSCVNNFRFPVFKNEKFMSEQPLYYWFSQRYKSVFISKVLTVGNYLDDGLSRNLRKLEVENWKCTLYESNLFLSSDTPLWYRLKKGMLVDFILIKKKKSIFK
;
A
#
# COMPACT_ATOMS: atom_id res chain seq x y z
N MET A 1 20.80 8.45 -5.99
CA MET A 1 19.55 7.88 -5.42
C MET A 1 19.85 7.46 -3.98
N GLY A 2 19.25 8.13 -3.00
CA GLY A 2 19.55 7.93 -1.57
C GLY A 2 18.55 7.01 -0.85
N ILE A 3 18.89 6.63 0.38
CA ILE A 3 17.97 6.00 1.32
C ILE A 3 17.06 7.09 1.88
N GLY A 4 15.75 6.92 1.74
CA GLY A 4 14.76 7.91 2.20
C GLY A 4 13.83 7.39 3.29
N SER A 5 13.88 6.09 3.63
CA SER A 5 13.05 5.52 4.68
C SER A 5 13.65 4.29 5.34
N ILE A 6 13.15 3.97 6.51
CA ILE A 6 13.40 2.73 7.25
C ILE A 6 12.04 2.04 7.43
N ILE A 7 11.98 0.74 7.12
CA ILE A 7 10.81 -0.12 7.27
C ILE A 7 11.10 -1.06 8.43
N MET A 8 10.30 -0.98 9.47
CA MET A 8 10.43 -1.79 10.68
C MET A 8 9.20 -2.69 10.86
N GLU A 9 9.34 -3.75 11.62
CA GLU A 9 8.23 -4.67 11.88
C GLU A 9 7.19 -4.02 12.81
N HIS A 10 5.93 -4.33 12.57
CA HIS A 10 4.83 -4.00 13.46
C HIS A 10 4.51 -5.25 14.30
N GLY A 11 4.68 -5.17 15.61
CA GLY A 11 4.35 -6.26 16.53
C GLY A 11 2.88 -6.26 16.91
N LYS A 12 2.39 -7.37 17.47
CA LYS A 12 1.05 -7.42 18.08
C LYS A 12 1.01 -8.28 19.34
N ASN A 13 -0.08 -8.13 20.10
CA ASN A 13 -0.35 -8.89 21.33
C ASN A 13 -1.34 -10.07 21.15
N GLY A 14 -1.73 -10.45 19.92
CA GLY A 14 -2.73 -11.52 19.65
C GLY A 14 -2.26 -12.66 18.72
N ILE A 15 -3.17 -13.56 18.32
CA ILE A 15 -2.83 -14.87 17.70
C ILE A 15 -2.71 -14.85 16.15
N ASN A 16 -3.51 -14.06 15.42
CA ASN A 16 -3.50 -14.04 13.93
C ASN A 16 -2.75 -12.84 13.33
N ASP A 17 -1.44 -12.92 13.12
CA ASP A 17 -0.65 -11.85 12.48
C ASP A 17 -0.59 -12.04 10.95
N PRO A 18 -1.18 -11.14 10.13
CA PRO A 18 -1.08 -11.19 8.68
C PRO A 18 0.26 -10.67 8.13
N MET A 19 1.11 -10.09 8.99
CA MET A 19 2.41 -9.56 8.62
C MET A 19 3.47 -10.65 8.47
N LEU A 20 4.19 -10.63 7.36
CA LEU A 20 5.35 -11.49 7.15
C LEU A 20 6.60 -10.86 7.73
N LYS A 21 7.35 -11.58 8.57
CA LYS A 21 8.59 -11.02 9.15
C LYS A 21 9.64 -10.70 8.07
N ILE A 22 10.44 -9.67 8.32
CA ILE A 22 11.58 -9.30 7.47
C ILE A 22 12.65 -10.37 7.67
N LYS A 23 12.91 -11.16 6.62
CA LYS A 23 13.83 -12.31 6.72
C LYS A 23 15.30 -11.91 6.83
N VAL A 24 15.67 -10.77 6.24
CA VAL A 24 17.05 -10.27 6.19
C VAL A 24 17.05 -8.83 6.68
N SER A 25 17.50 -8.64 7.92
CA SER A 25 17.63 -7.31 8.51
C SER A 25 18.78 -6.55 7.86
N GLY A 26 18.60 -5.25 7.64
CA GLY A 26 19.55 -4.38 6.93
C GLY A 26 19.43 -4.46 5.41
N HIS A 27 18.49 -5.23 4.86
CA HIS A 27 18.26 -5.29 3.41
C HIS A 27 17.85 -3.91 2.87
N ILE A 28 18.35 -3.53 1.70
CA ILE A 28 18.07 -2.23 1.08
C ILE A 28 17.42 -2.45 -0.28
N ASP A 29 16.22 -1.90 -0.47
CA ASP A 29 15.48 -2.05 -1.73
C ASP A 29 14.43 -0.94 -1.89
N TYR A 30 13.76 -0.93 -3.04
CA TYR A 30 12.60 -0.09 -3.26
C TYR A 30 11.35 -0.73 -2.65
N ARG A 31 10.81 -0.09 -1.62
CA ARG A 31 9.77 -0.63 -0.74
C ARG A 31 8.65 -1.38 -1.47
N TYR A 32 7.95 -0.67 -2.36
CA TYR A 32 6.80 -1.17 -3.09
C TYR A 32 7.17 -2.39 -3.95
N TYR A 33 8.20 -2.27 -4.78
CA TYR A 33 8.61 -3.33 -5.70
C TYR A 33 9.12 -4.57 -4.96
N TYR A 34 9.92 -4.38 -3.90
CA TYR A 34 10.44 -5.46 -3.08
C TYR A 34 9.32 -6.25 -2.41
N MET A 35 8.41 -5.55 -1.71
CA MET A 35 7.31 -6.20 -1.01
C MET A 35 6.42 -6.95 -2.00
N LEU A 36 6.11 -6.34 -3.14
CA LEU A 36 5.24 -6.95 -4.11
C LEU A 36 5.86 -8.18 -4.81
N LYS A 37 7.13 -8.10 -5.21
CA LYS A 37 7.85 -9.21 -5.83
C LYS A 37 7.99 -10.40 -4.87
N ARG A 38 8.16 -10.14 -3.59
CA ARG A 38 8.29 -11.15 -2.53
C ARG A 38 6.96 -11.60 -1.93
N ARG A 39 5.83 -11.03 -2.40
CA ARG A 39 4.48 -11.26 -1.85
C ARG A 39 4.44 -11.02 -0.33
N ILE A 40 5.20 -10.03 0.12
CA ILE A 40 5.21 -9.59 1.50
C ILE A 40 3.91 -8.83 1.77
N THR A 41 3.20 -9.24 2.81
CA THR A 41 1.91 -8.68 3.23
C THR A 41 1.97 -8.25 4.68
N GLY A 42 1.01 -7.41 5.07
CA GLY A 42 0.87 -6.87 6.42
C GLY A 42 1.28 -5.41 6.53
N ASP A 43 1.01 -4.87 7.71
CA ASP A 43 1.33 -3.49 8.06
C ASP A 43 2.72 -3.43 8.69
N TYR A 44 3.51 -2.44 8.29
CA TYR A 44 4.86 -2.21 8.80
C TYR A 44 4.94 -0.81 9.40
N ALA A 45 5.90 -0.61 10.29
CA ALA A 45 6.22 0.70 10.82
C ALA A 45 7.19 1.40 9.86
N ASP A 46 6.63 2.22 8.98
CA ASP A 46 7.36 3.02 8.00
C ASP A 46 7.81 4.36 8.60
N VAL A 47 9.12 4.63 8.58
CA VAL A 47 9.70 5.92 8.98
C VAL A 47 10.33 6.59 7.77
N PHE A 48 9.83 7.77 7.39
CA PHE A 48 10.29 8.51 6.22
C PHE A 48 11.14 9.72 6.59
N VAL A 49 12.19 9.96 5.80
CA VAL A 49 12.90 11.25 5.82
C VAL A 49 11.97 12.31 5.24
N THR A 50 11.70 13.37 6.01
CA THR A 50 10.73 14.41 5.65
C THR A 50 10.98 15.02 4.27
N SER A 51 12.24 15.35 3.94
CA SER A 51 12.60 15.93 2.64
C SER A 51 12.33 15.00 1.45
N CYS A 52 12.28 13.68 1.66
CA CYS A 52 11.97 12.70 0.62
C CYS A 52 10.48 12.56 0.34
N VAL A 53 9.60 12.93 1.28
CA VAL A 53 8.12 12.82 1.13
C VAL A 53 7.42 14.16 1.03
N ASN A 54 8.09 15.28 1.31
CA ASN A 54 7.46 16.60 1.37
C ASN A 54 6.79 17.03 0.05
N ASN A 55 7.29 16.55 -1.09
CA ASN A 55 6.72 16.89 -2.41
C ASN A 55 5.57 15.96 -2.83
N PHE A 56 5.27 14.92 -2.06
CA PHE A 56 4.14 14.05 -2.34
C PHE A 56 2.84 14.63 -1.74
N ARG A 57 1.78 14.65 -2.53
CA ARG A 57 0.44 15.00 -2.08
C ARG A 57 -0.53 13.95 -2.61
N PHE A 58 -1.38 13.43 -1.73
CA PHE A 58 -2.47 12.57 -2.14
C PHE A 58 -3.47 13.36 -2.99
N PRO A 59 -3.98 12.80 -4.10
CA PRO A 59 -5.04 13.43 -4.84
C PRO A 59 -6.31 13.51 -3.97
N VAL A 60 -7.04 14.62 -4.11
CA VAL A 60 -8.29 14.85 -3.39
C VAL A 60 -9.46 14.69 -4.36
N PHE A 61 -10.35 13.75 -4.06
CA PHE A 61 -11.55 13.51 -4.85
C PHE A 61 -12.79 14.00 -4.09
N LYS A 62 -13.59 14.85 -4.75
CA LYS A 62 -14.83 15.37 -4.16
C LYS A 62 -15.73 14.22 -3.70
N ASN A 63 -16.20 14.32 -2.45
CA ASN A 63 -17.07 13.39 -1.72
C ASN A 63 -16.44 12.03 -1.35
N GLU A 64 -15.12 11.91 -1.40
CA GLU A 64 -14.39 10.73 -0.92
C GLU A 64 -13.54 11.10 0.30
N LYS A 65 -13.49 10.21 1.28
CA LYS A 65 -12.88 10.43 2.60
C LYS A 65 -11.74 9.48 2.92
N PHE A 66 -11.49 8.50 2.04
CA PHE A 66 -10.48 7.47 2.26
C PHE A 66 -9.67 7.21 0.99
N MET A 67 -8.36 7.08 1.18
CA MET A 67 -7.40 6.57 0.22
C MET A 67 -6.33 5.82 1.02
N SER A 68 -5.88 4.67 0.53
CA SER A 68 -4.81 3.93 1.19
C SER A 68 -3.44 4.61 0.99
N GLU A 69 -2.44 4.18 1.73
CA GLU A 69 -1.05 4.68 1.64
C GLU A 69 -0.33 4.21 0.37
N GLN A 70 -0.94 3.32 -0.39
CA GLN A 70 -0.36 2.66 -1.56
C GLN A 70 0.20 3.63 -2.63
N PRO A 71 -0.46 4.75 -2.98
CA PRO A 71 0.11 5.75 -3.89
C PRO A 71 1.41 6.38 -3.38
N LEU A 72 1.53 6.62 -2.07
CA LEU A 72 2.76 7.13 -1.46
C LEU A 72 3.88 6.11 -1.63
N TYR A 73 3.63 4.84 -1.29
CA TYR A 73 4.65 3.79 -1.41
C TYR A 73 5.12 3.59 -2.85
N TYR A 74 4.20 3.64 -3.81
CA TYR A 74 4.52 3.57 -5.24
C TYR A 74 5.40 4.75 -5.66
N TRP A 75 4.92 5.98 -5.45
CA TRP A 75 5.63 7.20 -5.81
C TRP A 75 7.01 7.27 -5.15
N PHE A 76 7.11 6.86 -3.88
CA PHE A 76 8.35 6.87 -3.12
C PHE A 76 9.35 5.86 -3.69
N SER A 77 8.89 4.65 -4.02
CA SER A 77 9.73 3.58 -4.54
C SER A 77 10.25 3.83 -5.96
N GLN A 78 9.67 4.79 -6.68
CA GLN A 78 10.25 5.26 -7.94
C GLN A 78 11.49 6.17 -7.74
N ARG A 79 11.72 6.67 -6.53
CA ARG A 79 12.68 7.76 -6.26
C ARG A 79 13.72 7.42 -5.21
N TYR A 80 13.34 6.67 -4.18
CA TYR A 80 14.17 6.43 -2.99
C TYR A 80 14.14 4.96 -2.58
N LYS A 81 15.26 4.51 -2.01
CA LYS A 81 15.36 3.18 -1.39
C LYS A 81 14.98 3.24 0.08
N SER A 82 14.66 2.07 0.62
CA SER A 82 14.29 1.85 2.02
C SER A 82 15.19 0.79 2.64
N VAL A 83 15.53 0.95 3.92
CA VAL A 83 16.22 -0.09 4.70
C VAL A 83 15.18 -0.89 5.47
N PHE A 84 15.21 -2.22 5.34
CA PHE A 84 14.31 -3.13 6.03
C PHE A 84 15.00 -3.68 7.28
N ILE A 85 14.42 -3.42 8.44
CA ILE A 85 14.97 -3.81 9.74
C ILE A 85 14.00 -4.78 10.42
N SER A 86 14.46 -6.00 10.70
CA SER A 86 13.69 -7.01 11.44
C SER A 86 13.72 -6.69 12.94
N LYS A 87 13.10 -5.56 13.29
CA LYS A 87 12.91 -5.13 14.67
C LYS A 87 11.52 -4.54 14.78
N VAL A 88 10.81 -4.93 15.83
CA VAL A 88 9.51 -4.34 16.16
C VAL A 88 9.72 -2.91 16.65
N LEU A 89 9.09 -1.95 15.97
CA LEU A 89 9.08 -0.54 16.39
C LEU A 89 7.80 -0.18 17.13
N THR A 90 6.66 -0.65 16.63
CA THR A 90 5.33 -0.36 17.17
C THR A 90 4.60 -1.64 17.49
N VAL A 91 3.78 -1.63 18.54
CA VAL A 91 2.88 -2.74 18.88
C VAL A 91 1.46 -2.22 18.82
N GLY A 92 0.61 -2.90 18.05
CA GLY A 92 -0.78 -2.50 17.85
C GLY A 92 -1.71 -3.71 17.84
N ASN A 93 -2.96 -3.49 18.23
CA ASN A 93 -4.01 -4.51 18.18
C ASN A 93 -4.85 -4.29 16.92
N TYR A 94 -5.08 -5.37 16.17
CA TYR A 94 -6.11 -5.37 15.12
C TYR A 94 -7.49 -5.36 15.78
N LEU A 95 -8.32 -4.40 15.37
CA LEU A 95 -9.71 -4.30 15.82
C LEU A 95 -10.60 -5.17 14.92
N ASP A 96 -11.58 -5.84 15.53
CA ASP A 96 -12.52 -6.73 14.82
C ASP A 96 -13.42 -6.00 13.82
N ASP A 97 -13.59 -4.69 14.00
CA ASP A 97 -14.29 -3.75 13.11
C ASP A 97 -13.29 -2.79 12.42
N GLY A 98 -12.01 -3.12 12.40
CA GLY A 98 -10.95 -2.29 11.86
C GLY A 98 -10.95 -2.15 10.33
N LEU A 99 -10.03 -1.33 9.84
CA LEU A 99 -9.82 -1.03 8.42
C LEU A 99 -9.73 -2.30 7.56
N SER A 100 -8.98 -3.31 8.00
CA SER A 100 -8.77 -4.55 7.22
C SER A 100 -10.07 -5.28 6.89
N ARG A 101 -11.04 -5.30 7.81
CA ARG A 101 -12.35 -5.93 7.59
C ARG A 101 -13.27 -5.09 6.72
N ASN A 102 -13.19 -3.77 6.86
CA ASN A 102 -14.02 -2.80 6.14
C ASN A 102 -13.42 -2.34 4.80
N LEU A 103 -12.22 -2.79 4.44
CA LEU A 103 -11.47 -2.27 3.30
C LEU A 103 -12.26 -2.33 1.99
N ARG A 104 -12.89 -3.47 1.67
CA ARG A 104 -13.66 -3.61 0.42
C ARG A 104 -14.88 -2.67 0.37
N LYS A 105 -15.53 -2.42 1.51
CA LYS A 105 -16.62 -1.46 1.60
C LYS A 105 -16.10 -0.04 1.36
N LEU A 106 -14.98 0.32 1.99
CA LEU A 106 -14.32 1.62 1.80
C LEU A 106 -13.85 1.83 0.36
N GLU A 107 -13.29 0.80 -0.28
CA GLU A 107 -12.87 0.85 -1.68
C GLU A 107 -14.05 1.16 -2.62
N VAL A 108 -15.21 0.56 -2.35
CA VAL A 108 -16.46 0.83 -3.11
C VAL A 108 -17.00 2.21 -2.81
N GLU A 109 -17.02 2.65 -1.55
CA GLU A 109 -17.51 3.98 -1.18
C GLU A 109 -16.64 5.10 -1.78
N ASN A 110 -15.31 4.89 -1.81
CA ASN A 110 -14.29 5.83 -2.29
C ASN A 110 -13.71 5.38 -3.64
N TRP A 111 -14.61 5.16 -4.60
CA TRP A 111 -14.28 4.50 -5.86
C TRP A 111 -13.29 5.28 -6.74
N LYS A 112 -13.27 6.62 -6.74
CA LYS A 112 -12.29 7.40 -7.54
C LYS A 112 -10.89 7.23 -6.97
N CYS A 113 -10.73 7.28 -5.65
CA CYS A 113 -9.49 6.97 -4.96
C CYS A 113 -9.01 5.56 -5.33
N THR A 114 -9.90 4.57 -5.25
CA THR A 114 -9.60 3.17 -5.58
C THR A 114 -9.19 3.00 -7.05
N LEU A 115 -9.88 3.64 -7.99
CA LEU A 115 -9.53 3.60 -9.41
C LEU A 115 -8.19 4.28 -9.68
N TYR A 116 -7.92 5.44 -9.06
CA TYR A 116 -6.65 6.14 -9.16
C TYR A 116 -5.49 5.25 -8.69
N GLU A 117 -5.61 4.68 -7.48
CA GLU A 117 -4.61 3.76 -6.93
C GLU A 117 -4.42 2.53 -7.82
N SER A 118 -5.53 1.93 -8.28
CA SER A 118 -5.44 0.73 -9.11
C SER A 118 -4.75 1.01 -10.44
N ASN A 119 -4.96 2.19 -11.03
CA ASN A 119 -4.30 2.59 -12.27
C ASN A 119 -2.78 2.72 -12.11
N LEU A 120 -2.30 3.22 -10.96
CA LEU A 120 -0.86 3.24 -10.65
C LEU A 120 -0.23 1.85 -10.69
N PHE A 121 -1.02 0.80 -10.43
CA PHE A 121 -0.57 -0.57 -10.33
C PHE A 121 -0.83 -1.42 -11.58
N LEU A 122 -1.41 -0.83 -12.62
CA LEU A 122 -1.57 -1.48 -13.92
C LEU A 122 -0.37 -1.26 -14.85
N SER A 123 0.57 -0.41 -14.44
CA SER A 123 1.83 -0.11 -15.13
C SER A 123 2.72 -1.35 -15.30
N SER A 124 3.62 -1.30 -16.29
CA SER A 124 4.48 -2.43 -16.69
C SER A 124 5.56 -2.79 -15.67
N ASP A 125 5.90 -1.88 -14.76
CA ASP A 125 6.83 -2.10 -13.64
C ASP A 125 6.25 -2.96 -12.51
N THR A 126 4.95 -3.26 -12.58
CA THR A 126 4.22 -4.07 -11.60
C THR A 126 4.10 -5.52 -12.07
N PRO A 127 4.34 -6.55 -11.22
CA PRO A 127 4.20 -7.95 -11.60
C PRO A 127 2.80 -8.28 -12.16
N LEU A 128 2.76 -9.08 -13.22
CA LEU A 128 1.52 -9.42 -13.96
C LEU A 128 0.40 -9.95 -13.05
N TRP A 129 0.71 -10.83 -12.09
CA TRP A 129 -0.28 -11.37 -11.17
C TRP A 129 -1.00 -10.29 -10.34
N TYR A 130 -0.27 -9.23 -9.95
CA TYR A 130 -0.84 -8.13 -9.18
C TYR A 130 -1.62 -7.18 -10.07
N ARG A 131 -1.15 -6.95 -11.31
CA ARG A 131 -1.89 -6.21 -12.34
C ARG A 131 -3.23 -6.87 -12.61
N LEU A 132 -3.28 -8.19 -12.78
CA LEU A 132 -4.53 -8.95 -12.94
C LEU A 132 -5.44 -8.80 -11.71
N LYS A 133 -4.89 -8.93 -10.50
CA LYS A 133 -5.65 -8.73 -9.25
C LYS A 133 -6.27 -7.33 -9.17
N LYS A 134 -5.52 -6.27 -9.53
CA LYS A 134 -6.00 -4.89 -9.52
C LYS A 134 -6.98 -4.62 -10.67
N GLY A 135 -6.80 -5.23 -11.84
CA GLY A 135 -7.77 -5.21 -12.94
C GLY A 135 -9.14 -5.75 -12.52
N MET A 136 -9.16 -6.93 -11.89
CA MET A 136 -10.41 -7.51 -11.34
C MET A 136 -11.09 -6.58 -10.32
N LEU A 137 -10.30 -5.88 -9.48
CA LEU A 137 -10.84 -4.89 -8.55
C LEU A 137 -11.48 -3.71 -9.29
N VAL A 138 -10.82 -3.17 -10.32
CA VAL A 138 -11.36 -2.10 -11.16
C VAL A 138 -12.70 -2.50 -11.75
N ASP A 139 -12.78 -3.67 -12.38
CA ASP A 139 -14.03 -4.19 -12.97
C ASP A 139 -15.14 -4.32 -11.92
N PHE A 140 -14.83 -4.88 -10.75
CA PHE A 140 -15.76 -5.00 -9.65
C PHE A 140 -16.32 -3.64 -9.19
N ILE A 141 -15.46 -2.64 -9.04
CA ILE A 141 -15.84 -1.28 -8.62
C ILE A 141 -16.76 -0.62 -9.66
N LEU A 142 -16.43 -0.76 -10.93
CA LEU A 142 -17.19 -0.17 -12.05
C LEU A 142 -18.59 -0.77 -12.15
N ILE A 143 -18.70 -2.10 -12.03
CA ILE A 143 -19.98 -2.81 -11.98
C ILE A 143 -20.82 -2.30 -10.81
N LYS A 144 -20.25 -2.19 -9.60
CA LYS A 144 -20.96 -1.69 -8.41
C LYS A 144 -21.44 -0.24 -8.55
N LYS A 145 -20.71 0.59 -9.29
CA LYS A 145 -21.07 2.00 -9.51
C LYS A 145 -21.91 2.24 -10.76
N LYS A 146 -22.21 1.22 -11.55
CA LYS A 146 -22.89 1.33 -12.86
C LYS A 146 -22.21 2.38 -13.76
N LYS A 147 -20.88 2.45 -13.71
CA LYS A 147 -20.08 3.37 -14.53
C LYS A 147 -19.31 2.60 -15.58
N SER A 148 -19.36 3.09 -16.83
CA SER A 148 -18.53 2.60 -17.92
C SER A 148 -17.13 3.23 -17.85
N ILE A 149 -16.09 2.46 -18.19
CA ILE A 149 -14.71 2.95 -18.43
C ILE A 149 -14.68 3.86 -19.65
N PHE A 150 -15.60 3.64 -20.59
CA PHE A 150 -15.72 4.40 -21.82
C PHE A 150 -16.66 5.59 -21.60
N LYS A 151 -16.06 6.77 -21.48
CA LYS A 151 -16.66 8.04 -21.86
C LYS A 151 -15.81 8.66 -22.95
#